data_AF-A0A428X229-F1
#
_entry.id   AF-A0A428X229-F1
#
_cell.length_a   1.000
_cell.length_b   1.000
_cell.length_c   1.000
_cell.angle_alpha   90.00
_cell.angle_beta   90.00
_cell.angle_gamma   90.00
#
_symmetry.space_group_name_H-M   'P 1'
#
loop_
_entity.id
_entity.type
_entity.pdbx_description
1 polymer ?
#
loop_
_entity_poly.entity_id
_entity_poly.type
_entity_poly.pdbx_seq_one_letter_code
_entity_poly.pdbx_strand_id
1 'polypeptide(L)'
;MSLAPSLHRDDLADRIADLITVLGDTPDLIAYRLAEAGITGDRADATCCPIANYLLCAEPLLDTVDVLGDSIDYRATTGESGSLAASDEINDFISLFDIDRYPHLITRSEVTR
;
A
#
# COMPACT_ATOMS: atom_id res chain seq x y z
N MET A 1 31.50 7.71 21.43
CA MET A 1 31.31 6.93 20.18
C MET A 1 29.81 6.84 19.97
N SER A 2 29.25 7.67 19.08
CA SER A 2 27.83 7.59 18.73
C SER A 2 27.63 6.35 17.88
N LEU A 3 26.90 5.37 18.41
CA LEU A 3 26.23 4.37 17.60
C LEU A 3 25.15 5.13 16.82
N ALA A 4 25.37 5.35 15.53
CA ALA A 4 24.27 5.69 14.64
C ALA A 4 23.23 4.56 14.78
N PRO A 5 21.93 4.85 14.98
CA PRO A 5 20.92 3.82 14.94
C PRO A 5 20.95 3.27 13.52
N SER A 6 21.48 2.06 13.39
CA SER A 6 21.30 1.25 12.20
C SER A 6 19.80 1.05 12.06
N LEU A 7 19.16 1.82 11.17
CA LEU A 7 17.82 1.53 10.66
C LEU A 7 17.86 0.07 10.21
N HIS A 8 17.37 -0.82 11.06
CA HIS A 8 17.33 -2.24 10.75
C HIS A 8 16.11 -2.43 9.86
N ARG A 9 16.23 -3.33 8.89
CA ARG A 9 15.14 -3.80 8.02
C ARG A 9 13.80 -3.95 8.75
N ASP A 10 13.89 -4.44 9.98
CA ASP A 10 12.77 -4.67 10.89
C ASP A 10 12.00 -3.36 11.19
N ASP A 11 12.68 -2.22 11.30
CA ASP A 11 12.03 -0.92 11.52
C ASP A 11 11.14 -0.49 10.33
N LEU A 12 11.52 -0.83 9.09
CA LEU A 12 10.74 -0.47 7.91
C LEU A 12 9.55 -1.42 7.74
N ALA A 13 9.78 -2.73 7.92
CA ALA A 13 8.71 -3.73 7.90
C ALA A 13 7.63 -3.42 8.94
N ASP A 14 8.05 -3.10 10.18
CA ASP A 14 7.14 -2.77 11.28
C ASP A 14 6.34 -1.49 10.98
N ARG A 15 6.97 -0.46 10.41
CA ARG A 15 6.27 0.78 10.00
C ARG A 15 5.23 0.52 8.91
N ILE A 16 5.54 -0.31 7.93
CA ILE A 16 4.57 -0.66 6.88
C ILE A 16 3.40 -1.41 7.50
N ALA A 17 3.65 -2.34 8.42
CA ALA A 17 2.60 -3.06 9.14
C ALA A 17 1.72 -2.13 9.99
N ASP A 18 2.31 -1.15 10.67
CA ASP A 18 1.59 -0.11 11.43
C ASP A 18 0.71 0.74 10.50
N LEU A 19 1.23 1.15 9.34
CA LEU A 19 0.47 1.92 8.35
C LEU A 19 -0.73 1.14 7.81
N ILE A 20 -0.56 -0.16 7.52
CA ILE A 20 -1.65 -1.04 7.09
C ILE A 20 -2.71 -1.13 8.19
N THR A 21 -2.30 -1.30 9.45
CA THR A 21 -3.21 -1.40 10.59
C THR A 21 -4.09 -0.14 10.74
N VAL A 22 -3.56 1.04 10.40
CA VAL A 22 -4.30 2.31 10.45
C VAL A 22 -5.42 2.39 9.41
N LEU A 23 -5.32 1.68 8.28
CA LEU A 23 -6.37 1.67 7.25
C LEU A 23 -7.67 1.01 7.74
N GLY A 24 -7.56 0.05 8.65
CA GLY A 24 -8.69 -0.60 9.30
C GLY A 24 -8.76 -2.10 9.10
N ASP A 25 -9.73 -2.71 9.75
CA ASP A 25 -9.96 -4.16 9.87
C ASP A 25 -11.14 -4.65 9.02
N THR A 26 -11.58 -3.84 8.04
CA THR A 26 -12.60 -4.24 7.08
C THR A 26 -12.33 -3.60 5.72
N PRO A 27 -12.69 -4.26 4.60
CA PRO A 27 -12.53 -3.70 3.26
C PRO A 27 -13.16 -2.32 3.07
N ASP A 28 -14.36 -2.11 3.63
CA ASP A 28 -15.08 -0.85 3.50
C ASP A 28 -14.42 0.29 4.30
N LEU A 29 -13.82 -0.02 5.46
CA LEU A 29 -13.08 0.97 6.25
C LEU A 29 -11.76 1.34 5.57
N ILE A 30 -11.05 0.34 5.01
CA ILE A 30 -9.85 0.57 4.19
C ILE A 30 -10.19 1.51 3.03
N ALA A 31 -11.26 1.19 2.28
CA ALA A 31 -11.71 2.02 1.15
C ALA A 31 -12.04 3.45 1.59
N TYR A 32 -12.77 3.61 2.71
CA TYR A 32 -13.12 4.90 3.26
C TYR A 32 -11.89 5.74 3.61
N ARG A 33 -10.89 5.15 4.29
CA ARG A 33 -9.67 5.84 4.70
C ARG A 33 -8.81 6.27 3.52
N LEU A 34 -8.70 5.41 2.51
CA LEU A 34 -8.00 5.74 1.26
C LEU A 34 -8.69 6.92 0.55
N ALA A 35 -10.02 6.90 0.48
CA ALA A 35 -10.80 8.00 -0.10
C ALA A 35 -10.64 9.32 0.68
N GLU A 36 -10.68 9.28 2.02
CA GLU A 36 -10.42 10.46 2.87
C GLU A 36 -9.01 11.02 2.66
N ALA A 37 -8.02 10.16 2.44
CA ALA A 37 -6.65 10.54 2.12
C ALA A 37 -6.47 11.03 0.66
N GLY A 38 -7.51 10.96 -0.17
CA GLY A 38 -7.43 11.31 -1.59
C GLY A 38 -6.59 10.32 -2.40
N ILE A 39 -6.36 9.11 -1.89
CA ILE A 39 -5.59 8.07 -2.54
C ILE A 39 -6.49 7.30 -3.50
N THR A 40 -6.01 7.13 -4.73
CA THR A 40 -6.65 6.35 -5.79
C THR A 40 -5.64 5.35 -6.34
N GLY A 41 -6.07 4.44 -7.22
CA GLY A 41 -5.17 3.48 -7.86
C GLY A 41 -5.69 2.89 -9.16
N ASP A 42 -4.84 2.14 -9.83
CA ASP A 42 -5.16 1.36 -11.03
C ASP A 42 -5.43 -0.11 -10.63
N ARG A 43 -6.44 -0.72 -11.23
CA ARG A 43 -6.79 -2.13 -11.01
C ARG A 43 -5.90 -3.09 -11.80
N ALA A 44 -5.33 -2.62 -12.91
CA ALA A 44 -4.52 -3.46 -13.78
C ALA A 44 -3.04 -3.51 -13.35
N ASP A 45 -2.66 -2.72 -12.34
CA ASP A 45 -1.28 -2.55 -11.91
C ASP A 45 -1.17 -2.59 -10.39
N ALA A 46 -0.66 -3.71 -9.87
CA ALA A 46 -0.47 -3.94 -8.44
C ALA A 46 0.53 -2.96 -7.80
N THR A 47 1.40 -2.33 -8.58
CA THR A 47 2.31 -1.27 -8.10
C THR A 47 1.64 0.09 -7.95
N CYS A 48 0.45 0.24 -8.54
CA CYS A 48 -0.32 1.47 -8.57
C CYS A 48 -1.71 1.28 -7.94
N CYS A 49 -1.96 0.19 -7.21
CA CYS A 49 -3.21 0.00 -6.49
C CYS A 49 -3.33 1.02 -5.32
N PRO A 50 -4.54 1.25 -4.77
CA PRO A 50 -4.73 2.24 -3.71
C PRO A 50 -3.84 2.01 -2.47
N ILE A 51 -3.59 0.76 -2.09
CA ILE A 51 -2.74 0.43 -0.93
C ILE A 51 -1.26 0.74 -1.24
N ALA A 52 -0.77 0.36 -2.43
CA ALA A 52 0.60 0.67 -2.85
C ALA A 52 0.84 2.19 -2.84
N ASN A 53 -0.08 2.95 -3.43
CA ASN A 53 0.00 4.41 -3.47
C ASN A 53 -0.07 5.05 -2.07
N TYR A 54 -0.92 4.51 -1.18
CA TYR A 54 -0.97 4.96 0.20
C TYR A 54 0.37 4.77 0.91
N LEU A 55 0.96 3.57 0.81
CA LEU A 55 2.24 3.25 1.45
C LEU A 55 3.37 4.13 0.91
N LEU A 56 3.45 4.33 -0.40
CA LEU A 56 4.41 5.24 -1.03
C LEU A 56 4.22 6.70 -0.60
N CYS A 57 2.98 7.15 -0.38
CA CYS A 57 2.71 8.48 0.16
C CYS A 57 3.06 8.61 1.65
N ALA A 58 2.85 7.56 2.44
CA ALA A 58 2.96 7.60 3.89
C ALA A 58 4.38 7.31 4.41
N GLU A 59 5.19 6.52 3.70
CA GLU A 59 6.55 6.17 4.08
C GLU A 59 7.57 6.63 3.02
N PRO A 60 8.25 7.77 3.22
CA PRO A 60 9.19 8.35 2.26
C PRO A 60 10.43 7.48 1.97
N LEU A 61 10.71 6.47 2.78
CA LEU A 61 11.81 5.55 2.53
C LEU A 61 11.48 4.51 1.46
N LEU A 62 10.21 4.34 1.09
CA LEU A 62 9.78 3.42 0.04
C LEU A 62 10.02 4.01 -1.35
N ASP A 63 10.54 3.16 -2.23
CA ASP A 63 10.74 3.44 -3.66
C ASP A 63 9.67 2.75 -4.51
N THR A 64 9.39 1.48 -4.20
CA THR A 64 8.34 0.71 -4.89
C THR A 64 7.58 -0.17 -3.89
N VAL A 65 6.29 -0.33 -4.11
CA VAL A 65 5.43 -1.28 -3.39
C VAL A 65 4.62 -2.04 -4.43
N ASP A 66 4.50 -3.35 -4.25
CA ASP A 66 3.67 -4.24 -5.06
C ASP A 66 2.73 -5.00 -4.11
N VAL A 67 1.42 -4.85 -4.32
CA VAL A 67 0.40 -5.49 -3.48
C VAL A 67 -0.19 -6.65 -4.24
N LEU A 68 0.33 -7.84 -3.94
CA LEU A 68 -0.13 -9.13 -4.43
C LEU A 68 -1.20 -9.65 -3.47
N GLY A 69 -2.10 -10.52 -3.94
CA GLY A 69 -3.27 -10.95 -3.16
C GLY A 69 -2.94 -11.48 -1.75
N ASP A 70 -1.77 -12.08 -1.53
CA ASP A 70 -1.31 -12.60 -0.25
C ASP A 70 -0.04 -11.92 0.31
N SER A 71 0.59 -11.01 -0.44
CA SER A 71 1.82 -10.34 0.00
C SER A 71 1.92 -8.88 -0.42
N ILE A 72 2.63 -8.11 0.40
CA ILE A 72 3.02 -6.74 0.10
C ILE A 72 4.52 -6.74 -0.02
N ASP A 73 5.00 -6.72 -1.25
CA ASP A 73 6.42 -6.66 -1.57
C ASP A 73 6.84 -5.20 -1.66
N TYR A 74 8.01 -4.87 -1.12
CA TYR A 74 8.48 -3.49 -1.10
C TYR A 74 9.98 -3.39 -1.34
N ARG A 75 10.38 -2.23 -1.85
CA ARG A 75 11.77 -1.83 -2.00
C ARG A 75 11.94 -0.44 -1.42
N ALA A 76 12.95 -0.27 -0.58
CA ALA A 76 13.39 1.01 -0.06
C ALA A 76 14.27 1.74 -1.07
N THR A 77 14.34 3.06 -0.94
CA THR A 77 15.23 3.95 -1.71
C THR A 77 16.71 3.63 -1.54
N THR A 78 17.08 2.92 -0.47
CA THR A 78 18.44 2.40 -0.23
C THR A 78 18.77 1.15 -1.06
N GLY A 79 17.78 0.59 -1.77
CA GLY A 79 17.89 -0.65 -2.53
C GLY A 79 17.56 -1.92 -1.73
N GLU A 80 17.30 -1.79 -0.44
CA GLU A 80 16.80 -2.91 0.38
C GLU A 80 15.38 -3.31 -0.03
N SER A 81 15.07 -4.60 0.01
CA SER A 81 13.74 -5.11 -0.30
C SER A 81 13.26 -6.09 0.76
N GLY A 82 11.95 -6.15 0.94
CA GLY A 82 11.29 -7.07 1.86
C GLY A 82 9.89 -7.44 1.37
N SER A 83 9.23 -8.28 2.15
CA SER A 83 7.87 -8.74 1.88
C SER A 83 7.14 -8.90 3.22
N LEU A 84 5.88 -8.53 3.24
CA LEU A 84 4.95 -8.72 4.35
C LEU A 84 3.78 -9.57 3.88
N ALA A 85 3.24 -10.42 4.77
CA ALA A 85 1.99 -11.09 4.47
C ALA A 85 0.84 -10.08 4.48
N ALA A 86 -0.01 -10.12 3.45
CA ALA A 86 -1.26 -9.36 3.47
C ALA A 86 -2.24 -10.04 4.44
N SER A 87 -3.03 -9.23 5.16
CA SER A 87 -4.13 -9.77 5.97
C SER A 87 -5.32 -10.14 5.07
N ASP A 88 -6.24 -10.94 5.59
CA ASP A 88 -7.45 -11.33 4.87
C ASP A 88 -8.28 -10.10 4.46
N GLU A 89 -8.31 -9.06 5.31
CA GLU A 89 -9.04 -7.81 5.04
C GLU A 89 -8.43 -7.03 3.87
N ILE A 90 -7.10 -7.04 3.74
CA ILE A 90 -6.39 -6.43 2.63
C ILE A 90 -6.67 -7.20 1.35
N ASN A 91 -6.61 -8.53 1.40
CA ASN A 91 -6.92 -9.39 0.25
C ASN A 91 -8.39 -9.23 -0.21
N ASP A 92 -9.33 -9.19 0.74
CA ASP A 92 -10.74 -8.94 0.48
C ASP A 92 -10.95 -7.54 -0.13
N PHE A 93 -10.25 -6.52 0.37
CA PHE A 93 -10.29 -5.19 -0.23
C PHE A 93 -9.81 -5.20 -1.68
N ILE A 94 -8.66 -5.81 -1.98
CA ILE A 94 -8.11 -5.90 -3.34
C ILE A 94 -9.09 -6.64 -4.25
N SER A 95 -9.62 -7.77 -3.80
CA SER A 95 -10.61 -8.57 -4.54
C SER A 95 -11.88 -7.75 -4.86
N LEU A 96 -12.36 -6.94 -3.93
CA LEU A 96 -13.51 -6.06 -4.14
C LEU A 96 -13.17 -4.86 -5.03
N PHE A 97 -11.98 -4.30 -4.90
CA PHE A 97 -11.49 -3.21 -5.75
C PHE A 97 -11.39 -3.64 -7.23
N ASP A 98 -10.85 -4.83 -7.49
CA ASP A 98 -10.67 -5.38 -8.84
C ASP A 98 -11.99 -5.55 -9.59
N ILE A 99 -13.08 -5.85 -8.88
CA ILE A 99 -14.43 -6.01 -9.44
C ILE A 99 -15.27 -4.73 -9.44
N ASP A 100 -14.64 -3.55 -9.35
CA ASP A 100 -15.29 -2.23 -9.39
C ASP A 100 -16.25 -1.95 -8.19
N ARG A 101 -16.03 -2.58 -7.03
CA ARG A 101 -16.84 -2.28 -5.83
C ARG A 101 -16.62 -0.87 -5.29
N TYR A 102 -15.42 -0.32 -5.48
CA TYR A 102 -15.01 1.00 -5.01
C TYR A 102 -14.67 1.95 -6.17
N PRO A 103 -15.64 2.34 -7.00
CA PRO A 103 -15.38 3.08 -8.24
C PRO A 103 -14.80 4.50 -8.02
N HIS A 104 -14.90 5.02 -6.80
CA HIS A 104 -14.34 6.32 -6.42
C HIS A 104 -12.83 6.27 -6.11
N LEU A 105 -12.27 5.07 -5.91
CA LEU A 105 -10.83 4.86 -5.71
C LEU A 105 -10.09 4.57 -7.02
N ILE A 106 -10.79 4.42 -8.13
CA ILE A 106 -10.18 4.09 -9.42
C ILE A 106 -9.66 5.37 -10.06
N THR A 107 -8.36 5.39 -10.34
CA THR A 107 -7.72 6.44 -11.13
C THR A 107 -8.38 6.43 -12.50
N ARG A 108 -9.10 7.51 -12.81
CA ARG A 108 -9.61 7.70 -14.16
C ARG A 108 -8.43 8.13 -15.01
N SER A 109 -7.90 7.21 -15.80
CA SER A 109 -7.00 7.58 -16.89
C SER A 109 -7.75 8.57 -17.78
N GLU A 110 -7.38 9.85 -17.70
CA GLU A 110 -7.81 10.81 -18.71
C GLU A 110 -7.22 10.33 -20.02
N VAL A 111 -8.07 9.70 -20.85
CA VAL A 111 -7.70 9.38 -22.23
C VAL A 111 -7.45 10.72 -22.91
N THR A 112 -6.21 11.15 -22.96
CA THR A 112 -5.78 12.25 -23.82
C THR A 112 -5.94 11.74 -25.24
N ARG A 113 -7.07 12.09 -25.87
CA ARG A 113 -7.30 11.91 -27.31
C ARG A 113 -6.56 12.98 -28.08
#